data_AF-A0A2L2BLS7-F1
#
_entry.id   AF-A0A2L2BLS7-F1
#
_cell.length_a   1.000
_cell.length_b   1.000
_cell.length_c   1.000
_cell.angle_alpha   90.00
_cell.angle_beta   90.00
_cell.angle_gamma   90.00
#
_symmetry.space_group_name_H-M   'P 1'
#
loop_
_entity.id
_entity.type
_entity.pdbx_description
1 polymer ?
#
loop_
_entity_poly.entity_id
_entity_poly.type
_entity_poly.pdbx_seq_one_letter_code
_entity_poly.pdbx_strand_id
1 'polypeptide(L)' 'HPAKNWGDADTMGNLDPTSEYIVSTRVRCGRSMEGYPFNPCLTEAQYK' A
#
# COMPACT_ATOMS: atom_id res chain seq x y z
N HIS A 1 -16.85 -3.85 -5.94
CA HIS A 1 -15.43 -3.59 -6.26
C HIS A 1 -15.00 -4.66 -7.25
N PRO A 2 -14.31 -4.33 -8.35
CA PRO A 2 -13.74 -5.36 -9.23
C PRO A 2 -12.72 -6.21 -8.46
N ALA A 3 -12.41 -7.39 -8.98
CA ALA A 3 -11.36 -8.23 -8.40
C ALA A 3 -10.02 -7.48 -8.43
N LYS A 4 -9.21 -7.68 -7.39
CA LYS A 4 -7.85 -7.12 -7.31
C LYS A 4 -7.03 -7.59 -8.50
N ASN A 5 -6.51 -6.64 -9.28
CA ASN A 5 -5.56 -6.87 -10.36
C ASN A 5 -4.42 -5.85 -10.26
N TRP A 6 -3.17 -6.31 -10.27
CA TRP A 6 -2.00 -5.43 -10.21
C TRP A 6 -1.55 -4.91 -11.58
N GLY A 7 -2.04 -5.52 -12.67
CA GLY A 7 -1.55 -5.26 -14.02
C GLY A 7 -0.18 -5.88 -14.28
N ASP A 8 0.43 -5.48 -15.39
CA ASP A 8 1.78 -5.89 -15.77
C ASP A 8 2.80 -4.86 -15.25
N ALA A 9 3.64 -5.28 -14.30
CA ALA A 9 4.64 -4.42 -13.69
C ALA A 9 5.76 -4.03 -14.67
N ASP A 10 6.01 -4.83 -15.71
CA ASP A 10 7.08 -4.59 -16.68
C ASP A 10 6.75 -3.40 -17.61
N THR A 11 5.50 -2.94 -17.58
CA THR A 11 5.07 -1.71 -18.27
C THR A 11 5.49 -0.43 -17.52
N MET A 12 5.94 -0.54 -16.27
CA MET A 12 6.38 0.61 -15.49
C MET A 12 7.85 0.96 -15.81
N GLY A 13 8.09 2.19 -16.27
CA GLY A 13 9.44 2.71 -16.55
C GLY A 13 10.06 3.51 -15.40
N ASN A 14 11.34 3.86 -15.54
CA ASN A 14 12.01 4.77 -14.62
C ASN A 14 11.45 6.19 -14.77
N LEU A 15 10.99 6.77 -13.66
CA LEU A 15 10.37 8.10 -13.60
C LEU A 15 11.37 9.25 -13.76
N ASP A 16 12.64 9.02 -13.47
CA ASP A 16 13.71 10.02 -13.61
C ASP A 16 15.04 9.38 -14.03
N PRO A 17 15.22 9.14 -15.34
CA PRO A 17 16.45 8.56 -15.87
C PRO A 17 17.69 9.44 -15.68
N THR A 18 17.52 10.78 -15.62
CA THR A 18 18.63 11.73 -15.45
C THR A 18 18.96 12.00 -13.98
N SER A 19 18.11 11.56 -13.05
CA SER A 19 18.26 11.72 -11.60
C SER A 19 18.35 13.20 -11.17
N GLU A 20 17.65 14.08 -11.88
CA GLU A 20 17.71 15.52 -11.68
C GLU A 20 16.61 16.05 -10.75
N TYR A 21 15.55 15.26 -10.51
CA TYR A 21 14.30 15.76 -9.92
C TYR A 21 13.75 14.89 -8.80
N ILE A 22 13.81 13.56 -8.92
CA ILE A 22 13.14 12.67 -7.97
C ILE A 22 14.04 12.33 -6.79
N VAL A 23 13.64 12.78 -5.60
CA VAL A 23 14.30 12.41 -4.33
C VAL A 23 13.85 11.02 -3.85
N SER A 24 12.56 10.69 -3.99
CA SER A 24 12.02 9.35 -3.65
C SER A 24 10.66 9.09 -4.30
N THR A 25 10.30 7.82 -4.48
CA THR A 25 8.98 7.37 -4.92
C THR A 25 8.42 6.35 -3.92
N ARG A 26 7.15 6.47 -3.52
CA ARG A 26 6.52 5.60 -2.53
C ARG A 26 5.08 5.24 -2.88
N VAL A 27 4.78 3.94 -2.86
CA VAL A 27 3.42 3.38 -3.01
C VAL A 27 3.04 2.62 -1.73
N ARG A 28 1.76 2.68 -1.33
CA ARG A 28 1.26 1.96 -0.15
C ARG A 28 -0.13 1.37 -0.41
N CYS A 29 -0.45 0.29 0.28
CA CYS A 29 -1.80 -0.31 0.31
C CYS A 29 -2.22 -0.58 1.75
N GLY A 30 -3.52 -0.48 2.03
CA GLY A 30 -4.10 -0.82 3.34
C GLY A 30 -4.76 -2.20 3.32
N ARG A 31 -4.69 -2.92 4.44
CA ARG A 31 -5.45 -4.14 4.71
C ARG A 31 -5.97 -4.08 6.14
N SER A 32 -7.04 -4.81 6.39
CA SER A 32 -7.61 -5.02 7.73
C SER A 32 -7.56 -6.51 8.02
N MET A 33 -7.24 -6.86 9.26
CA MET A 33 -7.18 -8.26 9.66
C MET A 33 -8.60 -8.78 9.91
N GLU A 34 -8.92 -9.92 9.32
CA GLU A 34 -10.20 -10.58 9.58
C GLU A 34 -10.30 -10.95 11.07
N GLY A 35 -11.47 -10.74 11.68
CA GLY A 35 -11.69 -10.96 13.12
C GLY A 35 -11.27 -9.80 14.03
N TYR A 36 -10.60 -8.77 13.51
CA TYR A 36 -10.24 -7.56 14.26
C TYR A 36 -11.04 -6.37 13.76
N PRO A 37 -11.81 -5.69 14.63
CA PRO A 37 -12.55 -4.52 14.22
C PRO A 37 -11.60 -3.33 14.01
N PHE A 38 -12.14 -2.21 13.52
CA PHE A 38 -11.35 -0.98 13.39
C PHE A 38 -11.00 -0.38 14.75
N ASN A 39 -10.01 0.51 14.75
CA ASN A 39 -9.44 1.16 15.93
C ASN A 39 -10.43 1.56 17.04
N PRO A 40 -11.61 2.16 16.76
CA PRO A 40 -12.55 2.55 17.81
C PRO A 40 -13.11 1.38 18.64
N CYS A 41 -13.04 0.15 18.12
CA CYS A 41 -13.61 -1.04 18.74
C CYS A 41 -12.53 -2.08 19.12
N LEU A 42 -11.25 -1.74 18.95
CA LEU A 42 -10.15 -2.60 19.39
C LEU A 42 -9.88 -2.41 20.88
N THR A 43 -9.69 -3.51 21.58
CA THR A 43 -9.20 -3.52 22.96
C THR A 43 -7.67 -3.46 22.99
N GLU A 44 -7.06 -3.03 24.10
CA GLU A 44 -5.60 -2.97 24.22
C GLU A 44 -4.94 -4.34 24.02
N ALA A 45 -5.60 -5.42 24.44
CA ALA A 45 -5.15 -6.79 24.21
C ALA A 45 -5.21 -7.23 22.75
N GLN A 46 -6.05 -6.59 21.91
CA GLN A 46 -6.12 -6.85 20.48
C GLN A 46 -5.08 -6.05 19.67
N TYR A 47 -4.47 -5.02 20.26
CA TYR A 47 -3.38 -4.27 19.66
C TYR A 47 -1.99 -4.87 19.93
N LYS A 48 -1.86 -5.65 21.01
CA LYS A 48 -0.62 -6.31 21.42
C LYS A 48 -0.47 -7.67 20.76
#